data_AF-A0A1Y5RTH2-F1
#
_entry.id   AF-A0A1Y5RTH2-F1
#
_cell.length_a   1.000
_cell.length_b   1.000
_cell.length_c   1.000
_cell.angle_alpha   90.00
_cell.angle_beta   90.00
_cell.angle_gamma   90.00
#
_symmetry.space_group_name_H-M   'P 1'
#
loop_
_entity.id
_entity.type
_entity.pdbx_description
1 polymer ?
#
loop_
_entity_poly.entity_id
_entity_poly.type
_entity_poly.pdbx_seq_one_letter_code
_entity_poly.pdbx_strand_id
1 'polypeptide(L)'
;MACRVLTIGFALFYAAALFLFIVGTYGLFGQEKDPLSGVFLLPIGLPWIYLGHLMPDAVRPVLGAAAPAVNLALLMLICRARRNRR
;
A
#
# COMPACT_ATOMS: atom_id res chain seq x y z
N MET A 1 18.45 5.43 -12.84
CA MET A 1 17.82 6.56 -12.14
C MET A 1 16.30 6.38 -12.02
N ALA A 2 15.54 6.35 -13.12
CA ALA A 2 14.07 6.24 -13.08
C ALA A 2 13.52 5.12 -12.18
N CYS A 3 14.05 3.89 -12.28
CA CYS A 3 13.63 2.77 -11.43
C CYS A 3 13.77 3.05 -9.92
N ARG A 4 14.89 3.66 -9.51
CA ARG A 4 15.15 3.98 -8.11
C ARG A 4 14.18 5.05 -7.61
N VAL A 5 13.95 6.09 -8.40
CA VAL A 5 13.01 7.18 -8.07
C VAL A 5 11.58 6.63 -7.95
N LEU A 6 11.13 5.80 -8.90
CA LEU A 6 9.81 5.20 -8.86
C LEU A 6 9.61 4.29 -7.64
N THR A 7 10.57 3.41 -7.34
CA THR A 7 10.47 2.52 -6.17
C THR A 7 10.46 3.31 -4.86
N ILE A 8 11.34 4.30 -4.70
CA ILE A 8 11.39 5.13 -3.48
C ILE A 8 10.12 5.96 -3.36
N GLY A 9 9.67 6.61 -4.43
CA GLY A 9 8.46 7.41 -4.43
C GLY A 9 7.23 6.58 -4.05
N PHE A 10 7.07 5.40 -4.66
CA PHE A 10 5.98 4.49 -4.31
C PHE A 10 6.07 4.03 -2.85
N ALA A 11 7.26 3.67 -2.36
CA ALA A 11 7.45 3.25 -0.98
C ALA A 11 7.10 4.36 0.03
N LEU A 12 7.44 5.62 -0.27
CA LEU A 12 7.09 6.76 0.57
C LEU A 12 5.58 7.00 0.59
N PHE A 13 4.91 6.98 -0.57
CA PHE A 13 3.46 7.11 -0.62
C PHE A 13 2.75 5.98 0.12
N TYR A 14 3.24 4.75 -0.02
CA TYR A 14 2.68 3.61 0.70
C TYR A 14 2.89 3.72 2.21
N ALA A 15 4.09 4.11 2.66
CA ALA A 15 4.37 4.31 4.08
C ALA A 15 3.50 5.43 4.68
N ALA A 16 3.32 6.54 3.95
CA ALA A 16 2.44 7.63 4.38
C ALA A 16 0.98 7.18 4.46
N ALA A 17 0.48 6.43 3.48
CA ALA A 17 -0.88 5.89 3.49
C ALA A 17 -1.11 4.92 4.65
N LEU A 18 -0.15 4.03 4.93
CA LEU A 18 -0.20 3.13 6.10
C LEU A 18 -0.19 3.91 7.41
N PHE A 19 0.65 4.93 7.52
CA PHE A 19 0.71 5.77 8.71
C PHE A 19 -0.64 6.46 8.96
N LEU A 20 -1.22 7.09 7.93
CA LEU A 20 -2.53 7.74 8.03
C LEU A 20 -3.64 6.74 8.36
N PHE A 21 -3.62 5.55 7.78
CA PHE A 21 -4.55 4.47 8.08
C PHE A 21 -4.48 4.06 9.56
N ILE A 22 -3.28 3.84 10.10
CA ILE A 22 -3.08 3.45 11.51
C ILE A 22 -3.52 4.58 12.44
N VAL A 23 -3.10 5.83 12.15
CA VAL A 23 -3.46 7.00 12.95
C VAL A 23 -4.96 7.20 13.00
N GLY A 24 -5.63 7.17 11.84
CA GLY A 24 -7.08 7.34 11.73
C GLY A 24 -7.85 6.17 12.34
N THR A 25 -7.40 4.93 12.17
CA THR A 25 -8.09 3.74 12.72
C THR A 25 -8.04 3.70 14.25
N TYR A 26 -6.89 4.02 14.84
CA TYR A 26 -6.70 3.93 16.28
C TYR A 26 -6.95 5.27 17.02
N GLY A 27 -7.14 6.37 16.31
CA GLY A 27 -7.29 7.71 16.91
C GLY A 27 -6.00 8.17 17.60
N LEU A 28 -4.84 7.85 17.00
CA LEU A 28 -3.55 8.25 17.55
C LEU A 28 -3.42 9.78 17.51
N PHE A 29 -2.60 10.33 18.41
CA PHE A 29 -2.36 11.78 18.52
C PHE A 29 -3.59 12.62 18.90
N GLY A 30 -4.61 12.00 19.53
CA GLY A 30 -5.82 12.70 19.95
C GLY A 30 -6.79 13.01 18.81
N GLN A 31 -6.59 12.40 17.64
CA GLN A 31 -7.50 12.50 16.50
C GLN A 31 -8.76 11.66 16.74
N GLU A 32 -9.91 12.12 16.26
CA GLU A 32 -11.10 11.27 16.18
C GLU A 32 -10.85 10.09 15.24
N LYS A 33 -11.44 8.93 15.59
CA LYS A 33 -11.33 7.73 14.77
C LYS A 33 -12.00 7.95 13.43
N ASP A 34 -11.22 7.87 12.36
CA ASP A 34 -11.69 8.07 11.00
C ASP A 34 -11.84 6.71 10.28
N PRO A 35 -13.08 6.22 10.09
CA PRO A 35 -13.34 4.97 9.38
C PRO A 35 -12.95 5.03 7.90
N LEU A 36 -12.76 6.22 7.31
CA LEU A 36 -12.36 6.40 5.91
C LEU A 36 -10.85 6.57 5.73
N SER A 37 -10.06 6.48 6.79
CA SER A 37 -8.59 6.55 6.73
C SER A 37 -7.96 5.48 5.81
N GLY A 38 -8.68 4.37 5.56
CA GLY A 38 -8.26 3.32 4.61
C GLY A 38 -8.34 3.71 3.13
N VAL A 39 -9.01 4.80 2.78
CA VAL A 39 -9.20 5.22 1.38
C VAL A 39 -7.87 5.53 0.69
N PHE A 40 -6.86 6.01 1.42
CA PHE A 40 -5.54 6.30 0.85
C PHE A 40 -4.81 5.06 0.34
N LEU A 41 -5.15 3.87 0.85
CA LEU A 41 -4.59 2.60 0.40
C LEU A 41 -5.27 2.09 -0.89
N LEU A 42 -6.50 2.55 -1.18
CA LEU A 42 -7.29 2.08 -2.33
C LEU A 42 -6.60 2.34 -3.68
N PRO A 43 -6.24 3.58 -4.05
CA PRO A 43 -5.68 3.84 -5.39
C PRO A 43 -4.32 3.16 -5.60
N ILE A 44 -3.49 3.11 -4.57
CA ILE A 44 -2.13 2.56 -4.64
C ILE A 44 -2.09 1.04 -4.54
N GLY A 45 -3.16 0.40 -4.05
CA GLY A 45 -3.28 -1.06 -3.94
C GLY A 45 -4.04 -1.73 -5.09
N LEU A 46 -4.55 -0.96 -6.06
CA LEU A 46 -5.15 -1.53 -7.27
C LEU A 46 -4.11 -2.30 -8.10
N PRO A 47 -4.52 -3.34 -8.84
CA PRO A 47 -5.85 -3.97 -8.84
C PRO A 47 -6.05 -4.98 -7.69
N TRP A 48 -5.00 -5.26 -6.90
CA TRP A 48 -4.98 -6.33 -5.91
C TRP A 48 -6.01 -6.17 -4.79
N ILE A 49 -6.42 -4.93 -4.51
CA ILE A 49 -7.54 -4.63 -3.60
C ILE A 49 -8.83 -5.32 -3.98
N TYR A 50 -9.07 -5.55 -5.28
CA TYR A 50 -10.23 -6.30 -5.69
C TYR A 50 -10.21 -7.72 -5.12
N LEU A 51 -9.07 -8.40 -4.97
CA LEU A 51 -9.02 -9.76 -4.44
C LEU A 51 -9.64 -9.90 -3.03
N GLY A 52 -9.77 -8.80 -2.29
CA GLY A 52 -10.48 -8.78 -1.02
C GLY A 52 -11.96 -9.21 -1.10
N HIS A 53 -12.63 -9.06 -2.25
CA HIS A 53 -14.03 -9.51 -2.41
C HIS A 53 -14.19 -11.03 -2.28
N LEU A 54 -13.16 -11.80 -2.63
CA LEU A 54 -13.15 -13.26 -2.52
C LEU A 54 -12.88 -13.76 -1.10
N MET A 55 -12.53 -12.87 -0.17
CA MET A 55 -12.01 -13.23 1.14
C MET A 55 -12.99 -12.88 2.27
N PRO A 56 -12.94 -13.59 3.42
CA PRO A 56 -13.79 -13.32 4.58
C PRO A 56 -13.62 -11.89 5.13
N ASP A 57 -14.68 -11.32 5.70
CA ASP A 57 -14.68 -9.93 6.19
C ASP A 57 -13.58 -9.62 7.19
N ALA A 58 -13.21 -10.59 8.04
CA ALA A 58 -12.17 -10.44 9.05
C ALA A 58 -10.77 -10.16 8.46
N VAL A 59 -10.47 -10.65 7.26
CA VAL A 59 -9.15 -10.49 6.63
C VAL A 59 -9.10 -9.37 5.60
N ARG A 60 -10.24 -8.82 5.19
CA ARG A 60 -10.33 -7.75 4.19
C ARG A 60 -9.49 -6.50 4.52
N PRO A 61 -9.45 -5.99 5.78
CA PRO A 61 -8.63 -4.82 6.10
C PRO A 61 -7.14 -5.11 5.96
N VAL A 62 -6.70 -6.29 6.39
CA VAL A 62 -5.31 -6.73 6.29
C VAL A 62 -4.90 -6.89 4.84
N LEU A 63 -5.77 -7.47 4.00
CA LEU A 63 -5.53 -7.59 2.56
C LEU A 63 -5.49 -6.24 1.87
N GLY A 64 -6.39 -5.31 2.23
CA GLY A 64 -6.38 -3.94 1.72
C GLY A 64 -5.08 -3.21 2.06
N ALA A 65 -4.58 -3.37 3.29
CA ALA A 65 -3.28 -2.82 3.70
C ALA A 65 -2.09 -3.50 3.02
N ALA A 66 -2.18 -4.80 2.70
CA ALA A 66 -1.12 -5.56 2.04
C ALA A 66 -1.11 -5.40 0.50
N ALA A 67 -2.21 -4.99 -0.12
CA ALA A 67 -2.33 -4.87 -1.57
C ALA A 67 -1.28 -3.94 -2.22
N PRO A 68 -0.96 -2.75 -1.67
CA PRO A 68 0.10 -1.91 -2.23
C PRO A 68 1.50 -2.54 -2.09
N ALA A 69 1.71 -3.43 -1.12
CA ALA A 69 2.98 -4.16 -0.99
C ALA A 69 3.23 -5.08 -2.20
N VAL A 70 2.17 -5.62 -2.82
CA VAL A 70 2.28 -6.40 -4.06
C VAL A 70 2.81 -5.52 -5.20
N ASN A 71 2.29 -4.30 -5.35
CA ASN A 71 2.78 -3.34 -6.35
C ASN A 71 4.23 -2.96 -6.11
N LEU A 72 4.60 -2.69 -4.85
CA LEU A 72 5.98 -2.38 -4.49
C LEU A 72 6.93 -3.57 -4.78
N ALA A 73 6.50 -4.80 -4.46
CA ALA A 73 7.26 -6.01 -4.75
C ALA A 73 7.47 -6.21 -6.26
N LEU A 74 6.42 -6.02 -7.07
CA LEU A 74 6.52 -6.09 -8.53
C LEU A 74 7.48 -5.03 -9.09
N LEU A 75 7.38 -3.78 -8.62
CA LEU A 75 8.32 -2.71 -9.01
C LEU A 75 9.76 -3.08 -8.67
N MET A 76 10.02 -3.59 -7.46
CA MET A 76 11.34 -4.04 -7.04
C MET A 76 11.87 -5.18 -7.92
N LEU A 77 11.03 -6.18 -8.21
CA LEU A 77 11.39 -7.33 -9.06
C LEU A 77 11.72 -6.88 -10.49
N ILE A 78 10.88 -6.06 -11.12
CA ILE A 78 11.10 -5.54 -12.47
C ILE A 78 12.37 -4.70 -12.54
N CYS A 79 12.57 -3.79 -11.58
CA CYS A 79 13.75 -2.94 -11.55
C CYS A 79 15.03 -3.71 -11.25
N ARG A 80 14.98 -4.74 -10.40
CA ARG A 80 16.11 -5.65 -10.14
C ARG A 80 16.45 -6.48 -11.38
N ALA A 81 15.45 -7.06 -12.04
CA ALA A 81 15.65 -7.83 -13.28
C ALA A 81 16.25 -6.95 -14.40
N ARG A 82 15.77 -5.72 -14.56
CA ARG A 82 16.29 -4.79 -15.58
C ARG A 82 17.71 -4.31 -15.27
N ARG A 83 18.07 -4.15 -14.00
CA ARG A 83 19.46 -3.86 -13.60
C ARG A 83 20.40 -5.03 -13.87
N ASN A 84 19.94 -6.26 -13.68
CA ASN A 84 20.75 -7.46 -13.89
C ASN A 84 20.96 -7.80 -15.38
N ARG A 85 20.17 -7.20 -16.27
CA ARG A 85 20.31 -7.35 -17.74
C ARG A 85 21.05 -6.19 -18.42
N ARG A 86 21.45 -5.15 -17.69
CA ARG A 86 22.29 -4.06 -18.17
C ARG A 86 23.69 -4.23 -17.62
#